data_AF-A0A969GBI2-F1
#
_entry.id   AF-A0A969GBI2-F1
#
_cell.length_a   1.000
_cell.length_b   1.000
_cell.length_c   1.000
_cell.angle_alpha   90.00
_cell.angle_beta   90.00
_cell.angle_gamma   90.00
#
_symmetry.space_group_name_H-M   'P 1'
#
loop_
_entity.id
_entity.type
_entity.pdbx_description
1 polymer ?
#
loop_
_entity_poly.entity_id
_entity_poly.type
_entity_poly.pdbx_seq_one_letter_code
_entity_poly.pdbx_strand_id
1 'polypeptide(L)'
;MTSGGLGGECMPTLYDDIYFDGNSGFVAGDSVIMDIVLAYCKSMDWTGALNNPMFTSNQGTNTTFFINGSVKFIQNMNLNFFGETEFVSDINGNTITSAGQHFDNMITLQGDGSWSLLDSMSVNKLVQKEGNFYSNGHSLHVGKFQSNQPSTTLDTLDLFNSNIYVYAADGRFEILSDVANLIYTNLDNTNFYYTSLSGTLSRQLALVLVDTAYVNEVIFDGVTQNLPYSDIVGGNNKVYINQVEMYLTGWINTTNVVPSPTDMIHISDVKLYGNTNFGGFDGSVGQCYCGDVYVAHRGNVYQGVYDSVYIGGSGAVSDGHFNVVIMNGVSTVSTVAASGSFFQATEIGTIILREDATIYGEAASNFNPLEVDTIRLFPGKAYEFEQTMTITQSGWIDAIGTGSLPIIMRSTAPGVQGTIKSLTDSICLNYIFMQDLDTAGTAVFLQEKSALIFPITMVGYLKIVVVRSDFQSYF
;
A
#
# COMPACT_ATOMS: atom_id res chain seq x y z
N MET A 1 15.91 35.79 31.52
CA MET A 1 16.60 35.35 32.76
C MET A 1 18.08 35.04 32.46
N THR A 2 18.96 35.06 33.46
CA THR A 2 20.37 34.61 33.30
C THR A 2 20.57 33.31 34.08
N SER A 3 21.41 32.39 33.56
CA SER A 3 21.78 31.16 34.25
C SER A 3 22.36 31.47 35.64
N GLY A 4 21.91 30.73 36.66
CA GLY A 4 22.37 30.88 38.05
C GLY A 4 21.88 32.15 38.78
N GLY A 5 20.93 32.89 38.21
CA GLY A 5 20.34 34.07 38.85
C GLY A 5 19.52 33.74 40.11
N LEU A 6 19.27 34.76 40.96
CA LEU A 6 18.35 34.61 42.10
C LEU A 6 16.96 34.22 41.58
N GLY A 7 16.36 33.18 42.17
CA GLY A 7 14.97 32.81 41.88
C GLY A 7 13.97 33.90 42.32
N GLY A 8 12.70 33.75 41.91
CA GLY A 8 11.63 34.68 42.25
C GLY A 8 11.03 35.46 41.06
N GLU A 9 11.38 35.08 39.84
CA GLU A 9 10.72 35.58 38.63
C GLU A 9 9.31 34.97 38.48
N CYS A 10 8.46 35.64 37.69
CA CYS A 10 7.14 35.13 37.30
C CYS A 10 7.25 33.81 36.51
N MET A 11 6.11 33.12 36.37
CA MET A 11 5.99 31.97 35.48
C MET A 11 6.49 32.31 34.07
N PRO A 12 7.34 31.48 33.45
CA PRO A 12 7.85 31.73 32.11
C PRO A 12 6.73 31.89 31.07
N THR A 13 7.00 32.70 30.06
CA THR A 13 6.10 32.95 28.92
C THR A 13 6.71 32.47 27.60
N LEU A 14 5.97 32.60 26.50
CA LEU A 14 6.46 32.32 25.14
C LEU A 14 7.61 33.23 24.68
N TYR A 15 8.04 34.19 25.50
CA TYR A 15 9.16 35.10 25.22
C TYR A 15 10.40 34.81 26.07
N ASP A 16 10.30 33.90 27.03
CA ASP A 16 11.38 33.60 27.98
C ASP A 16 12.12 32.31 27.62
N ASP A 17 13.43 32.42 27.42
CA ASP A 17 14.30 31.25 27.25
C ASP A 17 14.62 30.62 28.62
N ILE A 18 14.49 29.29 28.71
CA ILE A 18 14.73 28.47 29.91
C ILE A 18 16.06 27.73 29.75
N TYR A 19 16.91 27.80 30.77
CA TYR A 19 18.22 27.16 30.79
C TYR A 19 18.38 26.25 32.00
N PHE A 20 18.75 25.00 31.77
CA PHE A 20 19.19 24.05 32.77
C PHE A 20 20.65 23.68 32.48
N ASP A 21 21.56 24.08 33.36
CA ASP A 21 22.99 23.92 33.15
C ASP A 21 23.73 23.58 34.47
N GLY A 22 25.07 23.68 34.46
CA GLY A 22 25.88 23.37 35.63
C GLY A 22 25.62 24.27 36.85
N ASN A 23 25.00 25.44 36.65
CA ASN A 23 24.63 26.36 37.73
C ASN A 23 23.22 26.13 38.26
N SER A 24 22.45 25.20 37.68
CA SER A 24 21.10 24.86 38.16
C SER A 24 21.10 24.15 39.52
N GLY A 25 22.26 23.66 39.98
CA GLY A 25 22.41 23.14 41.34
C GLY A 25 21.81 21.76 41.58
N PHE A 26 21.46 21.01 40.52
CA PHE A 26 20.89 19.68 40.64
C PHE A 26 21.81 18.74 41.41
N VAL A 27 21.24 17.96 42.32
CA VAL A 27 21.83 16.76 42.91
C VAL A 27 21.18 15.51 42.31
N ALA A 28 21.82 14.35 42.51
CA ALA A 28 21.32 13.10 41.96
C ALA A 28 19.91 12.78 42.49
N GLY A 29 18.97 12.55 41.58
CA GLY A 29 17.56 12.28 41.90
C GLY A 29 16.63 13.51 41.83
N ASP A 30 17.18 14.70 41.55
CA ASP A 30 16.36 15.90 41.41
C ASP A 30 15.45 15.85 40.18
N SER A 31 14.36 16.61 40.26
CA SER A 31 13.38 16.75 39.20
C SER A 31 13.00 18.21 38.99
N VAL A 32 12.85 18.59 37.72
CA VAL A 32 12.12 19.80 37.31
C VAL A 32 10.67 19.39 37.09
N ILE A 33 9.78 19.91 37.93
CA ILE A 33 8.36 19.54 37.95
C ILE A 33 7.53 20.70 37.42
N MET A 34 6.81 20.48 36.32
CA MET A 34 5.70 21.35 35.94
C MET A 34 4.48 21.03 36.81
N ASP A 35 4.08 21.98 37.64
CA ASP A 35 2.96 21.84 38.58
C ASP A 35 1.70 22.62 38.16
N ILE A 36 1.64 22.95 36.87
CA ILE A 36 0.58 23.74 36.24
C ILE A 36 0.03 23.03 34.99
N VAL A 37 -1.18 23.42 34.61
CA VAL A 37 -1.87 22.88 33.44
C VAL A 37 -1.32 23.46 32.15
N LEU A 38 -0.97 24.76 32.12
CA LEU A 38 -0.46 25.44 30.93
C LEU A 38 0.92 26.03 31.24
N ALA A 39 1.96 25.44 30.68
CA ALA A 39 3.34 25.91 30.82
C ALA A 39 3.83 26.47 29.49
N TYR A 40 4.72 27.46 29.54
CA TYR A 40 5.20 28.16 28.34
C TYR A 40 6.71 28.35 28.40
N CYS A 41 7.36 28.33 27.26
CA CYS A 41 8.69 28.92 27.09
C CYS A 41 8.86 29.43 25.67
N LYS A 42 9.86 30.28 25.48
CA LYS A 42 10.38 30.57 24.14
C LYS A 42 11.21 29.39 23.65
N SER A 43 12.37 29.16 24.25
CA SER A 43 13.22 28.01 23.98
C SER A 43 13.67 27.36 25.27
N MET A 44 14.05 26.09 25.21
CA MET A 44 14.58 25.36 26.36
C MET A 44 15.92 24.70 26.01
N ASP A 45 16.94 24.96 26.81
CA ASP A 45 18.29 24.40 26.64
C ASP A 45 18.77 23.72 27.92
N TRP A 46 19.12 22.44 27.83
CA TRP A 46 19.65 21.61 28.92
C TRP A 46 21.18 21.44 28.87
N THR A 47 21.87 22.19 28.01
CA THR A 47 23.31 22.07 27.81
C THR A 47 24.06 22.26 29.12
N GLY A 48 24.80 21.22 29.52
CA GLY A 48 25.66 21.27 30.71
C GLY A 48 24.95 20.95 32.03
N ALA A 49 23.66 20.59 32.01
CA ALA A 49 22.99 20.09 33.22
C ALA A 49 23.71 18.85 33.77
N LEU A 50 23.85 18.79 35.09
CA LEU A 50 24.57 17.72 35.79
C LEU A 50 23.60 16.82 36.57
N ASN A 51 24.05 15.61 36.90
CA ASN A 51 23.38 14.66 37.82
C ASN A 51 22.07 14.02 37.32
N ASN A 52 21.84 13.96 36.00
CA ASN A 52 20.72 13.26 35.36
C ASN A 52 19.33 13.68 35.91
N PRO A 53 19.00 14.98 35.93
CA PRO A 53 17.70 15.46 36.40
C PRO A 53 16.54 14.92 35.56
N MET A 54 15.39 14.73 36.20
CA MET A 54 14.15 14.36 35.53
C MET A 54 13.33 15.60 35.15
N PHE A 55 12.79 15.66 33.95
CA PHE A 55 11.76 16.65 33.56
C PHE A 55 10.40 15.97 33.54
N THR A 56 9.47 16.42 34.38
CA THR A 56 8.16 15.77 34.60
C THR A 56 7.05 16.77 34.85
N SER A 57 5.80 16.30 34.81
CA SER A 57 4.62 17.02 35.31
C SER A 57 3.94 16.25 36.44
N ASN A 58 3.38 16.95 37.43
CA ASN A 58 2.52 16.34 38.45
C ASN A 58 1.03 16.32 38.06
N GLN A 59 0.65 16.91 36.92
CA GLN A 59 -0.70 16.89 36.36
C GLN A 59 -0.93 15.73 35.38
N GLY A 60 0.07 14.86 35.19
CA GLY A 60 0.00 13.72 34.26
C GLY A 60 -0.25 14.17 32.83
N THR A 61 -1.28 13.61 32.19
CA THR A 61 -1.68 13.94 30.80
C THR A 61 -2.41 15.28 30.66
N ASN A 62 -2.71 15.98 31.76
CA ASN A 62 -3.48 17.22 31.73
C ASN A 62 -2.62 18.48 31.50
N THR A 63 -1.29 18.38 31.54
CA THR A 63 -0.42 19.53 31.22
C THR A 63 -0.29 19.69 29.71
N THR A 64 -0.40 20.91 29.21
CA THR A 64 0.07 21.32 27.89
C THR A 64 1.28 22.23 28.05
N PHE A 65 2.37 21.90 27.37
CA PHE A 65 3.61 22.66 27.37
C PHE A 65 3.83 23.32 26.01
N PHE A 66 3.70 24.65 25.96
CA PHE A 66 3.85 25.45 24.75
C PHE A 66 5.28 25.96 24.59
N ILE A 67 5.84 25.79 23.40
CA ILE A 67 7.21 26.15 23.07
C ILE A 67 7.20 27.03 21.82
N ASN A 68 7.58 28.30 21.96
CA ASN A 68 7.59 29.26 20.85
C ASN A 68 8.84 29.15 19.94
N GLY A 69 9.71 28.19 20.20
CA GLY A 69 11.07 28.19 19.68
C GLY A 69 11.71 26.81 19.71
N SER A 70 12.98 26.77 20.14
CA SER A 70 13.81 25.56 20.05
C SER A 70 13.83 24.74 21.34
N VAL A 71 14.06 23.44 21.21
CA VAL A 71 14.37 22.54 22.33
C VAL A 71 15.71 21.89 22.11
N LYS A 72 16.56 21.93 23.13
CA LYS A 72 17.84 21.22 23.15
C LYS A 72 17.99 20.41 24.43
N PHE A 73 17.70 19.12 24.34
CA PHE A 73 17.95 18.17 25.41
C PHE A 73 19.40 17.68 25.41
N ILE A 74 19.75 16.96 26.47
CA ILE A 74 21.02 16.26 26.61
C ILE A 74 20.77 14.77 26.85
N GLN A 75 21.76 13.93 26.56
CA GLN A 75 21.64 12.49 26.82
C GLN A 75 21.49 12.18 28.32
N ASN A 76 22.16 12.98 29.16
CA ASN A 76 22.22 12.82 30.61
C ASN A 76 21.09 13.58 31.32
N MET A 77 19.85 13.35 30.88
CA MET A 77 18.62 13.76 31.57
C MET A 77 17.58 12.64 31.41
N ASN A 78 16.45 12.75 32.11
CA ASN A 78 15.32 11.84 31.95
C ASN A 78 14.06 12.64 31.61
N LEU A 79 13.57 12.51 30.37
CA LEU A 79 12.28 13.06 29.98
C LEU A 79 11.17 12.09 30.42
N ASN A 80 10.32 12.53 31.36
CA ASN A 80 9.19 11.77 31.87
C ASN A 80 7.93 12.64 31.82
N PHE A 81 7.54 13.06 30.61
CA PHE A 81 6.44 13.99 30.38
C PHE A 81 5.37 13.34 29.50
N PHE A 82 4.16 13.18 30.07
CA PHE A 82 3.02 12.53 29.41
C PHE A 82 1.90 13.50 29.00
N GLY A 83 2.04 14.80 29.32
CA GLY A 83 1.14 15.85 28.86
C GLY A 83 1.39 16.23 27.40
N GLU A 84 0.68 17.16 26.80
CA GLU A 84 0.91 17.57 25.39
C GLU A 84 2.07 18.56 25.25
N THR A 85 2.81 18.49 24.16
CA THR A 85 3.80 19.52 23.78
C THR A 85 3.36 20.19 22.49
N GLU A 86 3.20 21.50 22.52
CA GLU A 86 2.81 22.29 21.35
C GLU A 86 3.94 23.24 20.97
N PHE A 87 4.49 23.07 19.77
CA PHE A 87 5.38 24.07 19.19
C PHE A 87 4.52 25.10 18.44
N VAL A 88 4.65 26.38 18.80
CA VAL A 88 3.69 27.45 18.45
C VAL A 88 4.33 28.66 17.75
N SER A 89 5.52 28.49 17.17
CA SER A 89 6.32 29.58 16.62
C SER A 89 5.83 30.00 15.25
N ASP A 90 5.83 31.31 14.99
CA ASP A 90 5.70 31.89 13.63
C ASP A 90 7.07 32.30 13.04
N ILE A 91 8.16 31.93 13.72
CA ILE A 91 9.53 32.31 13.32
C ILE A 91 10.24 31.10 12.74
N ASN A 92 10.96 31.33 11.64
CA ASN A 92 11.77 30.31 11.00
C ASN A 92 13.12 30.09 11.71
N GLY A 93 13.63 28.86 11.62
CA GLY A 93 14.96 28.49 12.13
C GLY A 93 14.97 27.91 13.54
N ASN A 94 13.83 27.40 14.03
CA ASN A 94 13.80 26.67 15.29
C ASN A 94 14.37 25.26 15.10
N THR A 95 14.85 24.69 16.20
CA THR A 95 15.52 23.38 16.19
C THR A 95 15.01 22.49 17.31
N ILE A 96 15.04 21.18 17.05
CA ILE A 96 14.75 20.15 18.05
C ILE A 96 15.97 19.25 18.12
N THR A 97 16.56 19.14 19.32
CA THR A 97 17.57 18.13 19.66
C THR A 97 16.99 17.25 20.76
N SER A 98 16.65 16.01 20.42
CA SER A 98 16.07 15.04 21.36
C SER A 98 17.12 14.42 22.28
N ALA A 99 18.38 14.35 21.84
CA ALA A 99 19.50 13.75 22.54
C ALA A 99 19.24 12.32 23.07
N GLY A 100 18.46 11.53 22.31
CA GLY A 100 18.06 10.18 22.67
C GLY A 100 16.92 10.08 23.68
N GLN A 101 16.32 11.20 24.11
CA GLN A 101 15.08 11.19 24.89
C GLN A 101 13.91 10.75 24.02
N HIS A 102 12.93 10.08 24.65
CA HIS A 102 11.68 9.71 24.01
C HIS A 102 10.56 10.65 24.50
N PHE A 103 9.85 11.25 23.55
CA PHE A 103 8.63 12.00 23.84
C PHE A 103 7.46 11.01 23.97
N ASP A 104 7.15 10.58 25.19
CA ASP A 104 6.05 9.64 25.48
C ASP A 104 4.64 10.24 25.20
N ASN A 105 4.61 11.51 24.81
CA ASN A 105 3.42 12.30 24.58
C ASN A 105 3.11 12.60 23.10
N MET A 106 2.05 13.37 22.89
CA MET A 106 1.76 14.00 21.60
C MET A 106 2.55 15.29 21.47
N ILE A 107 3.23 15.45 20.33
CA ILE A 107 3.76 16.72 19.86
C ILE A 107 2.87 17.24 18.75
N THR A 108 2.45 18.50 18.89
CA THR A 108 1.70 19.24 17.87
C THR A 108 2.55 20.40 17.37
N LEU A 109 2.78 20.47 16.06
CA LEU A 109 3.31 21.65 15.38
C LEU A 109 2.14 22.51 14.92
N GLN A 110 2.14 23.77 15.33
CA GLN A 110 1.17 24.77 14.95
C GLN A 110 1.86 26.15 14.86
N GLY A 111 1.42 27.03 13.97
CA GLY A 111 2.11 28.29 13.69
C GLY A 111 3.03 28.22 12.48
N ASP A 112 3.39 29.40 11.97
CA ASP A 112 3.96 29.58 10.61
C ASP A 112 5.48 29.31 10.53
N GLY A 113 6.08 28.93 11.65
CA GLY A 113 7.53 28.77 11.82
C GLY A 113 8.10 27.52 11.16
N SER A 114 9.37 27.26 11.44
CA SER A 114 10.05 26.04 11.00
C SER A 114 10.82 25.37 12.12
N TRP A 115 10.75 24.04 12.16
CA TRP A 115 11.47 23.18 13.09
C TRP A 115 12.32 22.17 12.33
N SER A 116 13.63 22.24 12.59
CA SER A 116 14.63 21.33 12.06
C SER A 116 15.12 20.37 13.13
N LEU A 117 15.10 19.07 12.84
CA LEU A 117 15.80 18.09 13.66
C LEU A 117 17.31 18.29 13.51
N LEU A 118 18.03 18.20 14.64
CA LEU A 118 19.50 18.15 14.68
C LEU A 118 20.04 16.76 15.06
N ASP A 119 19.15 15.84 15.44
CA ASP A 119 19.41 14.44 15.69
C ASP A 119 18.13 13.60 15.47
N SER A 120 18.24 12.27 15.56
CA SER A 120 17.08 11.39 15.44
C SER A 120 16.11 11.61 16.60
N MET A 121 14.83 11.72 16.27
CA MET A 121 13.75 11.98 17.22
C MET A 121 12.94 10.69 17.47
N SER A 122 12.48 10.51 18.70
CA SER A 122 11.52 9.47 19.06
C SER A 122 10.31 10.04 19.78
N VAL A 123 9.10 9.74 19.31
CA VAL A 123 7.86 10.35 19.79
C VAL A 123 6.67 9.40 19.68
N ASN A 124 5.76 9.46 20.65
CA ASN A 124 4.54 8.64 20.63
C ASN A 124 3.58 9.08 19.52
N LYS A 125 3.29 10.38 19.41
CA LYS A 125 2.51 10.92 18.31
C LYS A 125 3.01 12.28 17.86
N LEU A 126 3.15 12.47 16.56
CA LEU A 126 3.47 13.76 15.94
C LEU A 126 2.30 14.21 15.07
N VAL A 127 1.77 15.40 15.34
CA VAL A 127 0.75 16.06 14.54
C VAL A 127 1.35 17.32 13.95
N GLN A 128 1.34 17.41 12.62
CA GLN A 128 1.66 18.65 11.92
C GLN A 128 0.36 19.28 11.47
N LYS A 129 -0.10 20.27 12.24
CA LYS A 129 -1.29 21.04 11.92
C LYS A 129 -0.95 22.23 11.04
N GLU A 130 0.10 22.95 11.40
CA GLU A 130 0.68 24.07 10.65
C GLU A 130 2.20 24.11 10.83
N GLY A 131 2.88 24.86 9.99
CA GLY A 131 4.31 25.13 10.02
C GLY A 131 5.15 24.12 9.27
N ASN A 132 6.45 24.37 9.24
CA ASN A 132 7.40 23.59 8.45
C ASN A 132 8.22 22.64 9.32
N PHE A 133 8.28 21.37 8.94
CA PHE A 133 9.05 20.35 9.64
C PHE A 133 10.12 19.75 8.72
N TYR A 134 11.37 19.76 9.19
CA TYR A 134 12.52 19.23 8.45
C TYR A 134 13.24 18.18 9.29
N SER A 135 13.26 16.94 8.79
CA SER A 135 14.03 15.85 9.38
C SER A 135 15.55 16.00 9.21
N ASN A 136 15.99 16.73 8.17
CA ASN A 136 17.39 16.86 7.77
C ASN A 136 18.13 15.52 7.60
N GLY A 137 17.44 14.46 7.16
CA GLY A 137 18.03 13.13 7.01
C GLY A 137 18.15 12.33 8.32
N HIS A 138 17.69 12.88 9.44
CA HIS A 138 17.63 12.16 10.71
C HIS A 138 16.44 11.21 10.75
N SER A 139 16.60 10.11 11.50
CA SER A 139 15.52 9.13 11.64
C SER A 139 14.42 9.66 12.56
N LEU A 140 13.16 9.36 12.21
CA LEU A 140 12.00 9.61 13.05
C LEU A 140 11.43 8.28 13.52
N HIS A 141 11.45 8.03 14.83
CA HIS A 141 10.77 6.88 15.45
C HIS A 141 9.44 7.38 16.00
N VAL A 142 8.34 6.97 15.40
CA VAL A 142 7.03 7.55 15.68
C VAL A 142 6.00 6.48 15.93
N GLY A 143 5.15 6.65 16.94
CA GLY A 143 3.99 5.79 17.10
C GLY A 143 2.95 6.08 16.01
N LYS A 144 2.59 7.36 15.85
CA LYS A 144 1.69 7.86 14.80
C LYS A 144 2.09 9.24 14.27
N PHE A 145 1.98 9.44 12.97
CA PHE A 145 2.14 10.74 12.32
C PHE A 145 0.84 11.15 11.63
N GLN A 146 0.42 12.40 11.82
CA GLN A 146 -0.76 12.97 11.16
C GLN A 146 -0.51 14.38 10.64
N SER A 147 -0.69 14.57 9.34
CA SER A 147 -0.95 15.86 8.72
C SER A 147 -2.22 15.72 7.88
N ASN A 148 -3.37 15.90 8.52
CA ASN A 148 -4.67 15.59 7.95
C ASN A 148 -5.78 16.57 8.39
N GLN A 149 -5.37 17.71 8.96
CA GLN A 149 -6.26 18.76 9.42
C GLN A 149 -6.15 19.96 8.50
N PRO A 150 -7.20 20.79 8.36
CA PRO A 150 -7.08 22.03 7.60
C PRO A 150 -5.98 22.94 8.17
N SER A 151 -5.21 23.53 7.27
CA SER A 151 -4.16 24.51 7.57
C SER A 151 -4.55 25.87 7.01
N THR A 152 -4.19 26.94 7.71
CA THR A 152 -4.34 28.31 7.21
C THR A 152 -3.09 28.83 6.51
N THR A 153 -2.01 28.06 6.56
CA THR A 153 -0.69 28.39 6.05
C THR A 153 -0.26 27.43 4.95
N LEU A 154 0.82 27.79 4.28
CA LEU A 154 1.50 26.88 3.38
C LEU A 154 2.62 26.21 4.16
N ASP A 155 2.48 24.92 4.38
CA ASP A 155 3.33 24.14 5.26
C ASP A 155 4.28 23.24 4.47
N THR A 156 5.35 22.78 5.12
CA THR A 156 6.33 21.87 4.50
C THR A 156 6.57 20.68 5.41
N LEU A 157 6.58 19.48 4.84
CA LEU A 157 7.12 18.28 5.47
C LEU A 157 8.26 17.74 4.62
N ASP A 158 9.48 17.92 5.10
CA ASP A 158 10.69 17.42 4.43
C ASP A 158 11.31 16.25 5.20
N LEU A 159 11.14 15.05 4.63
CA LEU A 159 11.66 13.78 5.11
C LEU A 159 12.77 13.22 4.20
N PHE A 160 13.36 14.06 3.36
CA PHE A 160 14.39 13.66 2.39
C PHE A 160 15.49 12.82 3.05
N ASN A 161 15.84 11.69 2.41
CA ASN A 161 16.87 10.76 2.89
C ASN A 161 16.69 10.26 4.34
N SER A 162 15.46 10.28 4.89
CA SER A 162 15.20 9.87 6.26
C SER A 162 14.60 8.47 6.38
N ASN A 163 14.88 7.82 7.51
CA ASN A 163 14.25 6.56 7.88
C ASN A 163 13.15 6.83 8.91
N ILE A 164 11.93 6.40 8.59
CA ILE A 164 10.75 6.56 9.44
C ILE A 164 10.39 5.20 10.02
N TYR A 165 10.52 5.05 11.33
CA TYR A 165 10.19 3.82 12.05
C TYR A 165 8.86 3.99 12.77
N VAL A 166 7.82 3.35 12.24
CA VAL A 166 6.48 3.36 12.80
C VAL A 166 6.31 2.16 13.74
N TYR A 167 6.35 2.42 15.05
CA TYR A 167 6.51 1.34 16.04
C TYR A 167 5.22 0.97 16.80
N ALA A 168 4.13 1.72 16.65
CA ALA A 168 2.87 1.40 17.34
C ALA A 168 2.12 0.25 16.65
N ALA A 169 1.32 -0.49 17.43
CA ALA A 169 0.49 -1.59 16.94
C ALA A 169 -0.54 -1.17 15.88
N ASP A 170 -1.11 0.02 16.04
CA ASP A 170 -1.94 0.71 15.04
C ASP A 170 -1.18 1.84 14.37
N GLY A 171 0.10 1.60 14.13
CA GLY A 171 1.02 2.53 13.50
C GLY A 171 0.43 3.12 12.23
N ARG A 172 0.20 4.42 12.25
CA ARG A 172 -0.35 5.18 11.12
C ARG A 172 0.56 6.33 10.80
N PHE A 173 0.97 6.41 9.54
CA PHE A 173 1.64 7.56 8.96
C PHE A 173 0.72 8.12 7.88
N GLU A 174 0.14 9.29 8.13
CA GLU A 174 -0.92 9.83 7.29
C GLU A 174 -0.64 11.29 6.91
N ILE A 175 -0.63 11.55 5.60
CA ILE A 175 -0.63 12.87 5.00
C ILE A 175 -1.86 12.94 4.10
N LEU A 176 -2.79 13.83 4.42
CA LEU A 176 -3.94 14.16 3.60
C LEU A 176 -3.81 15.62 3.16
N SER A 177 -3.00 15.88 2.13
CA SER A 177 -2.89 17.19 1.51
C SER A 177 -3.99 17.36 0.46
N ASP A 178 -4.78 18.41 0.62
CA ASP A 178 -5.84 18.78 -0.28
C ASP A 178 -6.00 20.31 -0.30
N VAL A 179 -7.14 20.82 -0.80
CA VAL A 179 -7.41 22.27 -0.82
C VAL A 179 -7.58 22.89 0.57
N ALA A 180 -7.84 22.09 1.60
CA ALA A 180 -7.99 22.53 2.98
C ALA A 180 -6.70 22.33 3.79
N ASN A 181 -5.88 21.33 3.46
CA ASN A 181 -4.58 21.07 4.08
C ASN A 181 -3.43 21.27 3.06
N LEU A 182 -2.87 22.48 3.04
CA LEU A 182 -1.85 22.92 2.09
C LEU A 182 -0.43 22.59 2.58
N ILE A 183 -0.05 21.32 2.46
CA ILE A 183 1.28 20.85 2.84
C ILE A 183 2.09 20.42 1.60
N TYR A 184 3.25 21.04 1.41
CA TYR A 184 4.25 20.58 0.46
C TYR A 184 5.10 19.48 1.07
N THR A 185 5.28 18.40 0.35
CA THR A 185 6.09 17.28 0.82
C THR A 185 7.40 17.13 0.07
N ASN A 186 8.39 16.58 0.75
CA ASN A 186 9.59 16.06 0.13
C ASN A 186 9.89 14.72 0.80
N LEU A 187 9.46 13.63 0.15
CA LEU A 187 9.67 12.26 0.63
C LEU A 187 10.71 11.53 -0.22
N ASP A 188 11.55 12.28 -0.94
CA ASP A 188 12.51 11.70 -1.87
C ASP A 188 13.55 10.86 -1.13
N ASN A 189 13.66 9.60 -1.53
CA ASN A 189 14.50 8.58 -0.90
C ASN A 189 14.22 8.40 0.62
N THR A 190 12.98 8.68 1.06
CA THR A 190 12.51 8.33 2.40
C THR A 190 12.19 6.84 2.46
N ASN A 191 12.48 6.20 3.60
CA ASN A 191 12.11 4.82 3.88
C ASN A 191 11.11 4.74 5.03
N PHE A 192 10.09 3.88 4.90
CA PHE A 192 9.11 3.62 5.94
C PHE A 192 9.22 2.19 6.43
N TYR A 193 9.44 2.01 7.73
CA TYR A 193 9.54 0.72 8.40
C TYR A 193 8.47 0.61 9.47
N TYR A 194 7.53 -0.31 9.29
CA TYR A 194 6.53 -0.63 10.31
C TYR A 194 7.02 -1.83 11.10
N THR A 195 7.42 -1.62 12.35
CA THR A 195 8.17 -2.60 13.15
C THR A 195 7.38 -3.25 14.31
N SER A 196 6.11 -2.90 14.45
CA SER A 196 5.29 -3.42 15.55
C SER A 196 4.91 -4.89 15.33
N LEU A 197 5.37 -5.76 16.23
CA LEU A 197 5.07 -7.19 16.25
C LEU A 197 3.83 -7.56 17.10
N SER A 198 3.26 -6.63 17.89
CA SER A 198 2.10 -6.87 18.75
C SER A 198 0.80 -6.53 18.01
N GLY A 199 0.36 -7.45 17.14
CA GLY A 199 -0.77 -7.24 16.22
C GLY A 199 -2.15 -7.36 16.86
N THR A 200 -2.77 -6.23 17.20
CA THR A 200 -4.22 -6.17 17.43
C THR A 200 -4.94 -5.13 16.57
N LEU A 201 -4.26 -4.47 15.62
CA LEU A 201 -4.82 -3.39 14.80
C LEU A 201 -4.08 -3.31 13.44
N SER A 202 -4.72 -2.69 12.44
CA SER A 202 -4.13 -2.48 11.11
C SER A 202 -3.08 -1.37 11.14
N ARG A 203 -2.03 -1.53 10.33
CA ARG A 203 -0.96 -0.54 10.14
C ARG A 203 -1.13 0.12 8.78
N GLN A 204 -0.81 1.41 8.69
CA GLN A 204 -1.14 2.17 7.48
C GLN A 204 -0.13 3.24 7.13
N LEU A 205 0.23 3.27 5.84
CA LEU A 205 0.77 4.42 5.13
C LEU A 205 -0.32 5.00 4.23
N ALA A 206 -0.69 6.25 4.45
CA ALA A 206 -1.69 6.96 3.64
C ALA A 206 -1.12 8.30 3.15
N LEU A 207 -0.98 8.44 1.84
CA LEU A 207 -0.31 9.57 1.19
C LEU A 207 -1.21 10.19 0.11
N VAL A 208 -2.02 11.18 0.47
CA VAL A 208 -2.69 12.05 -0.50
C VAL A 208 -1.89 13.33 -0.59
N LEU A 209 -1.19 13.56 -1.70
CA LEU A 209 -0.25 14.66 -1.86
C LEU A 209 -0.66 15.60 -2.99
N VAL A 210 -0.25 16.86 -2.92
CA VAL A 210 -0.45 17.85 -3.99
C VAL A 210 0.79 17.97 -4.90
N ASP A 211 1.96 17.65 -4.36
CA ASP A 211 3.27 17.60 -5.02
C ASP A 211 3.76 16.15 -5.17
N THR A 212 4.66 15.94 -6.14
CA THR A 212 5.19 14.62 -6.46
C THR A 212 6.26 14.20 -5.47
N ALA A 213 6.20 12.96 -5.00
CA ALA A 213 7.14 12.42 -4.03
C ALA A 213 7.66 11.03 -4.44
N TYR A 214 8.96 10.78 -4.24
CA TYR A 214 9.63 9.52 -4.58
C TYR A 214 10.11 8.76 -3.34
N VAL A 215 9.24 7.93 -2.77
CA VAL A 215 9.57 7.05 -1.64
C VAL A 215 10.44 5.89 -2.12
N ASN A 216 11.52 5.58 -1.39
CA ASN A 216 12.38 4.47 -1.77
C ASN A 216 11.77 3.12 -1.38
N GLU A 217 11.56 2.86 -0.09
CA GLU A 217 10.98 1.59 0.34
C GLU A 217 9.95 1.74 1.46
N VAL A 218 8.95 0.86 1.43
CA VAL A 218 7.95 0.71 2.48
C VAL A 218 7.90 -0.75 2.90
N ILE A 219 8.36 -1.03 4.12
CA ILE A 219 8.45 -2.39 4.64
C ILE A 219 7.57 -2.50 5.88
N PHE A 220 6.61 -3.41 5.79
CA PHE A 220 5.80 -3.85 6.91
C PHE A 220 6.37 -5.15 7.43
N ASP A 221 7.21 -5.07 8.47
CA ASP A 221 7.82 -6.25 9.06
C ASP A 221 6.79 -7.09 9.83
N GLY A 222 7.17 -8.32 10.16
CA GLY A 222 6.35 -9.21 10.97
C GLY A 222 6.67 -10.66 10.70
N VAL A 223 6.40 -11.49 11.71
CA VAL A 223 6.22 -12.93 11.48
C VAL A 223 4.83 -13.13 10.91
N THR A 224 4.68 -14.08 10.00
CA THR A 224 3.39 -14.47 9.43
C THR A 224 2.42 -14.87 10.54
N GLN A 225 1.52 -13.96 10.95
CA GLN A 225 0.62 -14.12 12.09
C GLN A 225 -0.83 -14.26 11.62
N ASN A 226 -1.62 -15.10 12.28
CA ASN A 226 -3.02 -15.38 11.90
C ASN A 226 -3.95 -14.39 12.59
N LEU A 227 -4.00 -13.16 12.09
CA LEU A 227 -4.74 -12.06 12.72
C LEU A 227 -5.62 -11.34 11.67
N PRO A 228 -6.77 -10.77 12.06
CA PRO A 228 -7.71 -10.11 11.15
C PRO A 228 -7.25 -8.70 10.71
N TYR A 229 -5.99 -8.36 10.89
CA TYR A 229 -5.45 -7.02 10.66
C TYR A 229 -4.65 -6.97 9.37
N SER A 230 -4.66 -5.80 8.73
CA SER A 230 -4.04 -5.59 7.43
C SER A 230 -2.94 -4.54 7.50
N ASP A 231 -1.92 -4.75 6.67
CA ASP A 231 -0.99 -3.70 6.27
C ASP A 231 -1.57 -2.99 5.06
N ILE A 232 -1.60 -1.66 5.12
CA ILE A 232 -2.26 -0.83 4.13
C ILE A 232 -1.28 0.21 3.60
N VAL A 233 -1.09 0.22 2.28
CA VAL A 233 -0.45 1.33 1.58
C VAL A 233 -1.49 1.93 0.65
N GLY A 234 -1.64 3.24 0.73
CA GLY A 234 -2.41 3.93 -0.29
C GLY A 234 -1.98 5.36 -0.51
N GLY A 235 -2.29 5.85 -1.70
CA GLY A 235 -1.99 7.20 -2.10
C GLY A 235 -2.57 7.55 -3.46
N ASN A 236 -2.19 8.71 -3.98
CA ASN A 236 -2.74 9.29 -5.20
C ASN A 236 -1.68 9.35 -6.33
N ASN A 237 -1.98 9.96 -7.48
CA ASN A 237 -1.07 10.02 -8.66
C ASN A 237 0.23 10.79 -8.47
N LYS A 238 0.46 11.34 -7.28
CA LYS A 238 1.68 12.05 -6.93
C LYS A 238 2.69 11.17 -6.21
N VAL A 239 2.29 9.98 -5.79
CA VAL A 239 3.10 9.09 -4.96
C VAL A 239 3.75 8.03 -5.83
N TYR A 240 5.08 8.02 -5.83
CA TYR A 240 5.91 7.01 -6.47
C TYR A 240 6.69 6.26 -5.39
N ILE A 241 6.51 4.94 -5.33
CA ILE A 241 7.22 4.07 -4.40
C ILE A 241 8.07 3.09 -5.20
N ASN A 242 9.37 2.98 -4.88
CA ASN A 242 10.22 2.01 -5.56
C ASN A 242 9.90 0.57 -5.11
N GLN A 243 9.81 0.30 -3.80
CA GLN A 243 9.46 -1.03 -3.29
C GLN A 243 8.43 -1.00 -2.15
N VAL A 244 7.47 -1.92 -2.19
CA VAL A 244 6.56 -2.24 -1.09
C VAL A 244 6.67 -3.71 -0.72
N GLU A 245 6.89 -3.99 0.58
CA GLU A 245 6.99 -5.35 1.10
C GLU A 245 6.11 -5.54 2.34
N MET A 246 5.26 -6.59 2.34
CA MET A 246 4.33 -6.88 3.42
C MET A 246 4.33 -8.37 3.79
N TYR A 247 4.43 -8.66 5.08
CA TYR A 247 4.45 -10.03 5.63
C TYR A 247 3.11 -10.48 6.25
N LEU A 248 2.19 -9.54 6.48
CA LEU A 248 0.80 -9.84 6.87
C LEU A 248 -0.13 -9.69 5.66
N THR A 249 -1.44 -9.79 5.90
CA THR A 249 -2.43 -9.51 4.86
C THR A 249 -2.24 -8.09 4.34
N GLY A 250 -1.92 -7.96 3.06
CA GLY A 250 -1.55 -6.69 2.44
C GLY A 250 -2.64 -6.09 1.57
N TRP A 251 -2.84 -4.78 1.69
CA TRP A 251 -3.78 -4.02 0.87
C TRP A 251 -3.08 -2.82 0.25
N ILE A 252 -3.13 -2.73 -1.07
CA ILE A 252 -2.64 -1.60 -1.84
C ILE A 252 -3.81 -1.05 -2.64
N ASN A 253 -4.10 0.24 -2.45
CA ASN A 253 -5.18 0.91 -3.17
C ASN A 253 -4.98 2.44 -3.21
N THR A 254 -5.73 3.15 -4.07
CA THR A 254 -5.84 4.61 -3.91
C THR A 254 -6.61 4.95 -2.62
N THR A 255 -6.24 6.06 -1.98
CA THR A 255 -6.86 6.57 -0.75
C THR A 255 -8.06 7.49 -1.00
N ASN A 256 -8.34 7.83 -2.26
CA ASN A 256 -9.44 8.73 -2.60
C ASN A 256 -10.81 8.10 -2.42
N VAL A 257 -11.76 8.92 -1.97
CA VAL A 257 -13.18 8.54 -1.82
C VAL A 257 -13.84 8.26 -3.18
N VAL A 258 -13.33 8.86 -4.26
CA VAL A 258 -13.76 8.59 -5.65
C VAL A 258 -12.55 8.22 -6.50
N PRO A 259 -12.25 6.92 -6.66
CA PRO A 259 -11.15 6.44 -7.50
C PRO A 259 -11.30 6.85 -8.97
N SER A 260 -10.19 7.17 -9.64
CA SER A 260 -10.16 7.47 -11.08
C SER A 260 -8.89 6.92 -11.73
N PRO A 261 -8.89 6.63 -13.06
CA PRO A 261 -7.70 6.14 -13.74
C PRO A 261 -6.54 7.15 -13.72
N THR A 262 -6.85 8.44 -13.55
CA THR A 262 -5.84 9.50 -13.46
C THR A 262 -5.29 9.69 -12.06
N ASP A 263 -5.79 8.97 -11.05
CA ASP A 263 -5.46 9.21 -9.64
C ASP A 263 -5.03 7.95 -8.86
N MET A 264 -4.13 7.20 -9.48
CA MET A 264 -3.61 5.93 -8.97
C MET A 264 -2.17 6.08 -8.47
N ILE A 265 -1.85 5.38 -7.39
CA ILE A 265 -0.49 5.31 -6.85
C ILE A 265 0.46 4.58 -7.81
N HIS A 266 1.74 4.98 -7.85
CA HIS A 266 2.78 4.32 -8.66
C HIS A 266 3.70 3.49 -7.77
N ILE A 267 3.87 2.20 -8.07
CA ILE A 267 4.75 1.30 -7.30
C ILE A 267 5.57 0.42 -8.24
N SER A 268 6.90 0.42 -8.13
CA SER A 268 7.72 -0.35 -9.08
C SER A 268 7.74 -1.85 -8.76
N ASP A 269 7.91 -2.22 -7.49
CA ASP A 269 7.95 -3.63 -7.04
C ASP A 269 7.06 -3.82 -5.79
N VAL A 270 6.11 -4.75 -5.89
CA VAL A 270 5.18 -5.12 -4.81
C VAL A 270 5.42 -6.57 -4.42
N LYS A 271 5.75 -6.83 -3.15
CA LYS A 271 5.92 -8.18 -2.60
C LYS A 271 5.00 -8.40 -1.40
N LEU A 272 3.99 -9.24 -1.60
CA LEU A 272 3.05 -9.64 -0.56
C LEU A 272 3.27 -11.10 -0.21
N TYR A 273 3.82 -11.36 0.98
CA TYR A 273 4.05 -12.72 1.46
C TYR A 273 2.83 -13.31 2.17
N GLY A 274 2.04 -12.49 2.87
CA GLY A 274 0.72 -12.84 3.42
C GLY A 274 0.68 -14.09 4.31
N ASN A 275 -0.53 -14.54 4.72
CA ASN A 275 -0.73 -15.74 5.54
C ASN A 275 -1.89 -16.61 5.03
N THR A 276 -1.66 -17.91 4.84
CA THR A 276 -2.58 -18.88 4.23
C THR A 276 -3.89 -19.20 5.01
N ASN A 277 -4.12 -18.64 6.19
CA ASN A 277 -5.13 -19.16 7.14
C ASN A 277 -6.42 -18.34 7.30
N PHE A 278 -6.54 -17.16 6.67
CA PHE A 278 -7.78 -16.35 6.74
C PHE A 278 -8.77 -16.73 5.63
N GLY A 279 -10.08 -16.50 5.77
CA GLY A 279 -11.07 -16.88 4.74
C GLY A 279 -11.08 -16.04 3.45
N GLY A 280 -10.09 -15.16 3.23
CA GLY A 280 -10.04 -14.20 2.10
C GLY A 280 -8.69 -14.20 1.36
N PHE A 281 -8.44 -13.18 0.52
CA PHE A 281 -7.15 -13.01 -0.15
C PHE A 281 -6.06 -12.57 0.84
N ASP A 282 -4.84 -13.07 0.65
CA ASP A 282 -3.66 -12.75 1.48
C ASP A 282 -3.02 -11.44 1.02
N GLY A 283 -3.21 -11.08 -0.25
CA GLY A 283 -2.82 -9.80 -0.82
C GLY A 283 -3.90 -9.27 -1.77
N SER A 284 -4.25 -8.01 -1.60
CA SER A 284 -5.15 -7.28 -2.49
C SER A 284 -4.42 -6.08 -3.06
N VAL A 285 -4.19 -6.07 -4.37
CA VAL A 285 -3.50 -4.98 -5.08
C VAL A 285 -4.45 -4.40 -6.10
N GLY A 286 -4.81 -3.15 -5.94
CA GLY A 286 -5.66 -2.47 -6.90
C GLY A 286 -5.37 -0.99 -7.04
N GLN A 287 -5.96 -0.38 -8.06
CA GLN A 287 -5.97 1.08 -8.25
C GLN A 287 -4.56 1.68 -8.21
N CYS A 288 -3.62 0.98 -8.84
CA CYS A 288 -2.22 1.37 -8.98
C CYS A 288 -1.71 1.26 -10.43
N TYR A 289 -0.68 2.03 -10.71
CA TYR A 289 0.30 1.72 -11.75
C TYR A 289 1.43 0.94 -11.08
N CYS A 290 1.39 -0.38 -11.19
CA CYS A 290 2.36 -1.26 -10.57
C CYS A 290 3.27 -1.90 -11.62
N GLY A 291 4.57 -1.96 -11.38
CA GLY A 291 5.50 -2.70 -12.24
C GLY A 291 5.33 -4.21 -12.02
N ASP A 292 6.17 -4.77 -11.15
CA ASP A 292 6.11 -6.17 -10.77
C ASP A 292 5.26 -6.37 -9.50
N VAL A 293 4.29 -7.28 -9.56
CA VAL A 293 3.45 -7.66 -8.44
C VAL A 293 3.63 -9.14 -8.13
N TYR A 294 4.17 -9.43 -6.96
CA TYR A 294 4.33 -10.79 -6.43
C TYR A 294 3.43 -11.00 -5.22
N VAL A 295 2.51 -11.96 -5.32
CA VAL A 295 1.70 -12.44 -4.21
C VAL A 295 2.03 -13.92 -3.96
N ALA A 296 2.61 -14.23 -2.81
CA ALA A 296 3.14 -15.57 -2.51
C ALA A 296 2.03 -16.65 -2.43
N HIS A 297 0.86 -16.26 -1.92
CA HIS A 297 -0.25 -17.16 -1.65
C HIS A 297 -1.50 -16.69 -2.40
N ARG A 298 -2.61 -16.38 -1.71
CA ARG A 298 -3.86 -15.99 -2.37
C ARG A 298 -3.87 -14.51 -2.71
N GLY A 299 -4.14 -14.18 -3.97
CA GLY A 299 -4.06 -12.81 -4.46
C GLY A 299 -5.32 -12.34 -5.17
N ASN A 300 -5.64 -11.07 -5.02
CA ASN A 300 -6.61 -10.38 -5.86
C ASN A 300 -5.94 -9.15 -6.45
N VAL A 301 -5.80 -9.10 -7.78
CA VAL A 301 -5.15 -7.99 -8.48
C VAL A 301 -6.13 -7.38 -9.47
N TYR A 302 -6.51 -6.12 -9.28
CA TYR A 302 -7.62 -5.54 -10.03
C TYR A 302 -7.47 -4.04 -10.30
N GLN A 303 -8.26 -3.47 -11.21
CA GLN A 303 -8.40 -2.01 -11.37
C GLN A 303 -7.07 -1.25 -11.45
N GLY A 304 -6.14 -1.69 -12.28
CA GLY A 304 -4.83 -1.06 -12.39
C GLY A 304 -4.12 -1.35 -13.69
N VAL A 305 -2.89 -0.87 -13.79
CA VAL A 305 -1.96 -1.16 -14.89
C VAL A 305 -0.76 -1.89 -14.32
N TYR A 306 -0.44 -3.05 -14.89
CA TYR A 306 0.53 -3.99 -14.36
C TYR A 306 1.51 -4.48 -15.43
N ASP A 307 2.81 -4.37 -15.18
CA ASP A 307 3.83 -4.95 -16.08
C ASP A 307 3.93 -6.47 -15.91
N SER A 308 3.99 -6.95 -14.67
CA SER A 308 3.92 -8.37 -14.38
C SER A 308 3.14 -8.67 -13.09
N VAL A 309 2.35 -9.74 -13.12
CA VAL A 309 1.60 -10.24 -11.96
C VAL A 309 1.91 -11.71 -11.78
N TYR A 310 2.33 -12.08 -10.57
CA TYR A 310 2.50 -13.45 -10.13
C TYR A 310 1.64 -13.70 -8.88
N ILE A 311 0.76 -14.70 -8.95
CA ILE A 311 0.01 -15.18 -7.79
C ILE A 311 0.35 -16.66 -7.56
N GLY A 312 0.96 -16.95 -6.41
CA GLY A 312 1.45 -18.29 -6.07
C GLY A 312 0.37 -19.30 -5.69
N GLY A 313 -0.72 -18.84 -5.09
CA GLY A 313 -1.88 -19.64 -4.67
C GLY A 313 -3.14 -19.34 -5.49
N SER A 314 -4.32 -19.60 -4.92
CA SER A 314 -5.58 -19.27 -5.61
C SER A 314 -5.78 -17.77 -5.70
N GLY A 315 -6.27 -17.25 -6.82
CA GLY A 315 -6.40 -15.81 -6.95
C GLY A 315 -7.32 -15.33 -8.05
N ALA A 316 -7.49 -14.01 -8.13
CA ALA A 316 -8.29 -13.36 -9.14
C ALA A 316 -7.51 -12.22 -9.81
N VAL A 317 -7.76 -12.05 -11.10
CA VAL A 317 -7.39 -10.84 -11.84
C VAL A 317 -8.60 -10.25 -12.56
N SER A 318 -8.78 -8.92 -12.48
CA SER A 318 -9.93 -8.26 -13.11
C SER A 318 -9.78 -6.77 -13.36
N ASP A 319 -10.52 -6.28 -14.35
CA ASP A 319 -10.74 -4.85 -14.62
C ASP A 319 -9.44 -4.04 -14.70
N GLY A 320 -8.52 -4.35 -15.59
CA GLY A 320 -7.24 -3.62 -15.68
C GLY A 320 -6.47 -3.96 -16.95
N HIS A 321 -5.33 -3.28 -17.13
CA HIS A 321 -4.36 -3.62 -18.17
C HIS A 321 -3.20 -4.41 -17.55
N PHE A 322 -2.95 -5.59 -18.07
CA PHE A 322 -1.93 -6.50 -17.57
C PHE A 322 -1.03 -6.91 -18.72
N ASN A 323 0.27 -6.67 -18.64
CA ASN A 323 1.18 -7.15 -19.68
C ASN A 323 1.43 -8.66 -19.53
N VAL A 324 1.83 -9.14 -18.35
CA VAL A 324 2.01 -10.58 -18.08
C VAL A 324 1.36 -10.99 -16.76
N VAL A 325 0.61 -12.10 -16.76
CA VAL A 325 -0.04 -12.68 -15.58
C VAL A 325 0.32 -14.17 -15.46
N ILE A 326 0.76 -14.58 -14.27
CA ILE A 326 1.08 -15.97 -13.93
C ILE A 326 0.26 -16.38 -12.71
N MET A 327 -0.64 -17.34 -12.90
CA MET A 327 -1.49 -17.90 -11.85
C MET A 327 -1.06 -19.34 -11.55
N ASN A 328 -0.56 -19.59 -10.34
CA ASN A 328 -0.07 -20.92 -9.93
C ASN A 328 -1.08 -21.74 -9.10
N GLY A 329 -2.15 -21.13 -8.60
CA GLY A 329 -3.28 -21.83 -7.99
C GLY A 329 -4.57 -21.65 -8.78
N VAL A 330 -5.66 -22.21 -8.26
CA VAL A 330 -6.99 -22.08 -8.87
C VAL A 330 -7.35 -20.61 -9.06
N SER A 331 -7.70 -20.24 -10.28
CA SER A 331 -7.75 -18.82 -10.66
C SER A 331 -9.08 -18.38 -11.22
N THR A 332 -9.44 -17.14 -10.95
CA THR A 332 -10.53 -16.43 -11.61
C THR A 332 -9.96 -15.33 -12.49
N VAL A 333 -10.38 -15.29 -13.75
CA VAL A 333 -10.10 -14.17 -14.66
C VAL A 333 -11.45 -13.58 -15.01
N SER A 334 -11.64 -12.30 -14.77
CA SER A 334 -12.97 -11.71 -14.98
C SER A 334 -12.90 -10.27 -15.41
N THR A 335 -13.88 -9.84 -16.18
CA THR A 335 -14.28 -8.43 -16.19
C THR A 335 -15.59 -8.28 -15.44
N VAL A 336 -15.65 -7.30 -14.53
CA VAL A 336 -16.85 -7.09 -13.71
C VAL A 336 -17.67 -5.96 -14.33
N ALA A 337 -18.94 -6.24 -14.60
CA ALA A 337 -19.92 -5.25 -15.06
C ALA A 337 -20.36 -4.26 -13.95
N ALA A 338 -19.59 -4.14 -12.86
CA ALA A 338 -20.02 -3.43 -11.68
C ALA A 338 -19.98 -1.91 -11.91
N SER A 339 -21.13 -1.26 -11.63
CA SER A 339 -21.21 0.18 -11.42
C SER A 339 -20.17 0.60 -10.37
N GLY A 340 -19.07 1.23 -10.78
CA GLY A 340 -18.02 1.69 -9.89
C GLY A 340 -16.59 1.27 -10.27
N SER A 341 -16.40 0.30 -11.18
CA SER A 341 -15.09 0.13 -11.82
C SER A 341 -14.86 1.26 -12.83
N PHE A 342 -13.68 1.88 -12.78
CA PHE A 342 -13.26 2.86 -13.78
C PHE A 342 -12.40 2.25 -14.89
N PHE A 343 -11.95 1.01 -14.72
CA PHE A 343 -11.48 0.18 -15.83
C PHE A 343 -12.67 -0.56 -16.41
N GLN A 344 -13.05 -0.16 -17.62
CA GLN A 344 -14.15 -0.75 -18.38
C GLN A 344 -13.65 -1.88 -19.27
N ALA A 345 -12.62 -2.61 -18.87
CA ALA A 345 -12.10 -3.76 -19.60
C ALA A 345 -11.12 -4.53 -18.72
N THR A 346 -10.90 -5.79 -19.05
CA THR A 346 -9.73 -6.55 -18.61
C THR A 346 -8.92 -6.90 -19.85
N GLU A 347 -7.76 -6.27 -20.01
CA GLU A 347 -6.87 -6.48 -21.15
C GLU A 347 -5.59 -7.15 -20.66
N ILE A 348 -5.27 -8.31 -21.24
CA ILE A 348 -4.12 -9.11 -20.80
C ILE A 348 -3.24 -9.45 -22.00
N GLY A 349 -1.97 -9.05 -21.97
CA GLY A 349 -0.98 -9.43 -22.97
C GLY A 349 -0.72 -10.94 -22.95
N THR A 350 -0.17 -11.48 -21.86
CA THR A 350 0.01 -12.92 -21.70
C THR A 350 -0.53 -13.39 -20.36
N ILE A 351 -1.34 -14.44 -20.36
CA ILE A 351 -1.80 -15.12 -19.14
C ILE A 351 -1.42 -16.60 -19.14
N ILE A 352 -0.81 -17.05 -18.04
CA ILE A 352 -0.39 -18.44 -17.82
C ILE A 352 -1.20 -19.00 -16.65
N LEU A 353 -2.08 -19.97 -16.94
CA LEU A 353 -2.97 -20.59 -15.96
C LEU A 353 -2.51 -22.02 -15.67
N ARG A 354 -1.81 -22.24 -14.55
CA ARG A 354 -1.20 -23.55 -14.25
C ARG A 354 -2.16 -24.55 -13.61
N GLU A 355 -3.23 -24.07 -13.01
CA GLU A 355 -4.25 -24.86 -12.33
C GLU A 355 -5.63 -24.59 -12.97
N ASP A 356 -6.66 -25.23 -12.43
CA ASP A 356 -8.03 -25.02 -12.90
C ASP A 356 -8.41 -23.54 -12.82
N ALA A 357 -9.17 -23.05 -13.80
CA ALA A 357 -9.57 -21.66 -13.83
C ALA A 357 -11.00 -21.46 -14.28
N THR A 358 -11.62 -20.41 -13.74
CA THR A 358 -12.88 -19.88 -14.25
C THR A 358 -12.64 -18.53 -14.91
N ILE A 359 -13.15 -18.39 -16.13
CA ILE A 359 -12.99 -17.23 -16.98
C ILE A 359 -14.38 -16.64 -17.19
N TYR A 360 -14.60 -15.46 -16.62
CA TYR A 360 -15.81 -14.68 -16.80
C TYR A 360 -15.55 -13.57 -17.82
N GLY A 361 -15.92 -13.84 -19.06
CA GLY A 361 -15.88 -12.87 -20.14
C GLY A 361 -16.99 -11.83 -20.05
N GLU A 362 -17.31 -11.24 -21.19
CA GLU A 362 -18.31 -10.17 -21.30
C GLU A 362 -19.68 -10.69 -21.78
N ALA A 363 -20.74 -10.28 -21.07
CA ALA A 363 -22.12 -10.42 -21.54
C ALA A 363 -22.33 -9.46 -22.73
N ALA A 364 -22.87 -9.97 -23.84
CA ALA A 364 -23.04 -9.23 -25.11
C ALA A 364 -23.81 -7.89 -25.05
N SER A 365 -24.40 -7.54 -23.90
CA SER A 365 -25.11 -6.28 -23.64
C SER A 365 -24.26 -5.18 -22.99
N ASN A 366 -23.04 -5.49 -22.58
CA ASN A 366 -22.15 -4.55 -21.86
C ASN A 366 -21.06 -4.01 -22.81
N PHE A 367 -20.24 -3.08 -22.33
CA PHE A 367 -19.09 -2.50 -23.04
C PHE A 367 -17.77 -2.74 -22.28
N ASN A 368 -17.71 -3.81 -21.49
CA ASN A 368 -16.54 -4.14 -20.68
C ASN A 368 -15.92 -5.46 -21.17
N PRO A 369 -15.02 -5.43 -22.17
CA PRO A 369 -14.48 -6.64 -22.75
C PRO A 369 -13.42 -7.32 -21.87
N LEU A 370 -13.35 -8.64 -21.97
CA LEU A 370 -12.17 -9.43 -21.57
C LEU A 370 -11.37 -9.75 -22.84
N GLU A 371 -10.23 -9.07 -23.01
CA GLU A 371 -9.33 -9.25 -24.14
C GLU A 371 -8.03 -9.86 -23.68
N VAL A 372 -7.59 -10.91 -24.38
CA VAL A 372 -6.35 -11.62 -24.08
C VAL A 372 -5.56 -11.79 -25.37
N ASP A 373 -4.30 -11.41 -25.40
CA ASP A 373 -3.44 -11.68 -26.55
C ASP A 373 -3.01 -13.16 -26.51
N THR A 374 -2.22 -13.57 -25.52
CA THR A 374 -1.81 -14.98 -25.38
C THR A 374 -2.34 -15.60 -24.10
N ILE A 375 -3.02 -16.75 -24.21
CA ILE A 375 -3.40 -17.58 -23.06
C ILE A 375 -2.72 -18.95 -23.14
N ARG A 376 -2.11 -19.38 -22.02
CA ARG A 376 -1.49 -20.69 -21.90
C ARG A 376 -2.21 -21.56 -20.89
N LEU A 377 -2.59 -22.76 -21.34
CA LEU A 377 -3.34 -23.77 -20.60
C LEU A 377 -2.52 -25.06 -20.48
N PHE A 378 -2.62 -25.75 -19.34
CA PHE A 378 -1.77 -26.90 -19.00
C PHE A 378 -2.52 -28.23 -19.06
N PRO A 379 -1.86 -29.33 -19.50
CA PRO A 379 -2.44 -30.68 -19.55
C PRO A 379 -3.09 -31.13 -18.23
N GLY A 380 -4.27 -31.77 -18.32
CA GLY A 380 -4.95 -32.37 -17.17
C GLY A 380 -5.72 -31.39 -16.28
N LYS A 381 -5.89 -30.14 -16.72
CA LYS A 381 -6.62 -29.08 -16.02
C LYS A 381 -7.96 -28.78 -16.69
N ALA A 382 -8.86 -28.16 -15.92
CA ALA A 382 -10.17 -27.71 -16.37
C ALA A 382 -10.26 -26.18 -16.40
N TYR A 383 -10.74 -25.66 -17.53
CA TYR A 383 -10.94 -24.25 -17.78
C TYR A 383 -12.41 -24.01 -18.11
N GLU A 384 -13.09 -23.27 -17.25
CA GLU A 384 -14.51 -22.98 -17.38
C GLU A 384 -14.70 -21.58 -17.92
N PHE A 385 -15.57 -21.43 -18.92
CA PHE A 385 -15.85 -20.17 -19.59
C PHE A 385 -17.29 -19.78 -19.36
N GLU A 386 -17.48 -18.56 -18.93
CA GLU A 386 -18.77 -17.89 -18.90
C GLU A 386 -18.68 -16.66 -19.80
N GLN A 387 -19.71 -16.42 -20.61
CA GLN A 387 -19.77 -15.26 -21.51
C GLN A 387 -18.60 -15.22 -22.52
N THR A 388 -18.28 -14.05 -23.09
CA THR A 388 -17.31 -13.94 -24.21
C THR A 388 -15.92 -13.52 -23.74
N MET A 389 -14.91 -14.39 -23.93
CA MET A 389 -13.50 -13.98 -23.95
C MET A 389 -13.10 -13.70 -25.40
N THR A 390 -12.35 -12.62 -25.64
CA THR A 390 -11.77 -12.31 -26.96
C THR A 390 -10.26 -12.54 -26.97
N ILE A 391 -9.79 -13.35 -27.92
CA ILE A 391 -8.38 -13.42 -28.31
C ILE A 391 -8.11 -12.35 -29.38
N THR A 392 -7.10 -11.51 -29.13
CA THR A 392 -6.71 -10.39 -30.02
C THR A 392 -6.25 -10.89 -31.40
N GLN A 393 -6.02 -9.97 -32.34
CA GLN A 393 -5.59 -10.32 -33.70
C GLN A 393 -4.17 -10.93 -33.76
N SER A 394 -3.27 -10.48 -32.88
CA SER A 394 -1.90 -11.02 -32.74
C SER A 394 -1.81 -12.22 -31.80
N GLY A 395 -2.91 -12.53 -31.12
CA GLY A 395 -2.96 -13.47 -30.01
C GLY A 395 -2.92 -14.94 -30.40
N TRP A 396 -2.89 -15.81 -29.38
CA TRP A 396 -2.95 -17.26 -29.56
C TRP A 396 -3.39 -18.00 -28.27
N ILE A 397 -3.95 -19.20 -28.44
CA ILE A 397 -4.28 -20.13 -27.34
C ILE A 397 -3.26 -21.28 -27.32
N ASP A 398 -2.28 -21.21 -26.42
CA ASP A 398 -1.33 -22.31 -26.18
C ASP A 398 -1.97 -23.38 -25.28
N ALA A 399 -2.63 -24.35 -25.91
CA ALA A 399 -3.31 -25.46 -25.24
C ALA A 399 -3.01 -26.79 -25.94
N ILE A 400 -1.96 -27.46 -25.47
CA ILE A 400 -1.52 -28.77 -25.96
C ILE A 400 -1.60 -29.77 -24.82
N GLY A 401 -2.67 -30.57 -24.80
CA GLY A 401 -2.84 -31.68 -23.86
C GLY A 401 -2.03 -32.92 -24.25
N THR A 402 -2.27 -34.02 -23.53
CA THR A 402 -1.73 -35.35 -23.86
C THR A 402 -2.84 -36.40 -23.83
N GLY A 403 -2.62 -37.57 -24.42
CA GLY A 403 -3.61 -38.65 -24.43
C GLY A 403 -4.03 -39.14 -23.04
N SER A 404 -3.20 -38.96 -22.01
CA SER A 404 -3.50 -39.30 -20.61
C SER A 404 -3.95 -38.10 -19.76
N LEU A 405 -3.61 -36.88 -20.18
CA LEU A 405 -3.92 -35.62 -19.49
C LEU A 405 -4.48 -34.63 -20.52
N PRO A 406 -5.71 -34.85 -21.00
CA PRO A 406 -6.37 -33.92 -21.88
C PRO A 406 -6.68 -32.62 -21.14
N ILE A 407 -6.78 -31.52 -21.87
CA ILE A 407 -7.24 -30.24 -21.32
C ILE A 407 -8.76 -30.18 -21.48
N ILE A 408 -9.47 -29.79 -20.43
CA ILE A 408 -10.93 -29.65 -20.47
C ILE A 408 -11.25 -28.16 -20.61
N MET A 409 -12.02 -27.80 -21.63
CA MET A 409 -12.60 -26.48 -21.80
C MET A 409 -14.13 -26.62 -21.84
N ARG A 410 -14.85 -25.97 -20.92
CA ARG A 410 -16.30 -26.10 -20.83
C ARG A 410 -16.99 -24.83 -20.39
N SER A 411 -18.31 -24.75 -20.57
CA SER A 411 -19.11 -23.70 -19.93
C SER A 411 -19.18 -23.89 -18.41
N THR A 412 -19.38 -22.80 -17.66
CA THR A 412 -19.67 -22.83 -16.20
C THR A 412 -21.01 -23.47 -15.87
N ALA A 413 -21.97 -23.49 -16.82
CA ALA A 413 -23.30 -24.04 -16.62
C ALA A 413 -23.75 -24.93 -17.79
N PRO A 414 -24.20 -26.18 -17.53
CA PRO A 414 -24.69 -27.07 -18.58
C PRO A 414 -25.84 -26.44 -19.38
N GLY A 415 -25.72 -26.47 -20.70
CA GLY A 415 -26.74 -25.91 -21.61
C GLY A 415 -26.73 -24.38 -21.75
N VAL A 416 -25.82 -23.67 -21.09
CA VAL A 416 -25.51 -22.25 -21.36
C VAL A 416 -24.17 -22.20 -22.08
N GLN A 417 -24.07 -21.40 -23.15
CA GLN A 417 -22.83 -21.30 -23.92
C GLN A 417 -21.89 -20.25 -23.32
N GLY A 418 -20.66 -20.66 -23.03
CA GLY A 418 -19.51 -19.76 -22.97
C GLY A 418 -18.95 -19.55 -24.38
N THR A 419 -18.35 -18.40 -24.66
CA THR A 419 -17.87 -18.04 -26.01
C THR A 419 -16.38 -17.71 -26.00
N ILE A 420 -15.63 -18.36 -26.90
CA ILE A 420 -14.26 -18.00 -27.22
C ILE A 420 -14.27 -17.32 -28.59
N LYS A 421 -14.12 -16.00 -28.59
CA LYS A 421 -14.00 -15.21 -29.83
C LYS A 421 -12.52 -15.06 -30.17
N SER A 422 -12.11 -15.42 -31.38
CA SER A 422 -10.73 -15.17 -31.81
C SER A 422 -10.68 -14.32 -33.08
N LEU A 423 -9.88 -13.26 -33.03
CA LEU A 423 -9.63 -12.36 -34.14
C LEU A 423 -8.40 -12.76 -34.98
N THR A 424 -7.84 -13.94 -34.71
CA THR A 424 -6.70 -14.52 -35.43
C THR A 424 -7.15 -15.24 -36.70
N ASP A 425 -6.21 -15.74 -37.52
CA ASP A 425 -6.52 -16.51 -38.73
C ASP A 425 -6.83 -17.99 -38.44
N SER A 426 -6.09 -18.61 -37.53
CA SER A 426 -6.28 -20.02 -37.16
C SER A 426 -5.77 -20.30 -35.75
N ILE A 427 -6.41 -21.24 -35.04
CA ILE A 427 -5.97 -21.73 -33.73
C ILE A 427 -5.81 -23.25 -33.82
N CYS A 428 -4.66 -23.77 -33.43
CA CYS A 428 -4.38 -25.21 -33.40
C CYS A 428 -4.40 -25.72 -31.96
N LEU A 429 -5.26 -26.69 -31.71
CA LEU A 429 -5.46 -27.30 -30.39
C LEU A 429 -5.21 -28.80 -30.46
N ASN A 430 -4.65 -29.38 -29.40
CA ASN A 430 -4.38 -30.83 -29.34
C ASN A 430 -4.78 -31.44 -28.00
N TYR A 431 -5.39 -32.63 -28.03
CA TYR A 431 -5.90 -33.34 -26.85
C TYR A 431 -6.78 -32.47 -25.94
N ILE A 432 -7.80 -31.85 -26.54
CA ILE A 432 -8.80 -31.03 -25.84
C ILE A 432 -10.15 -31.75 -25.78
N PHE A 433 -10.81 -31.64 -24.64
CA PHE A 433 -12.24 -31.88 -24.51
C PHE A 433 -12.98 -30.55 -24.46
N MET A 434 -13.91 -30.36 -25.39
CA MET A 434 -14.79 -29.18 -25.41
C MET A 434 -16.24 -29.55 -25.18
N GLN A 435 -16.92 -28.82 -24.28
CA GLN A 435 -18.33 -28.99 -23.95
C GLN A 435 -19.04 -27.65 -23.77
N ASP A 436 -20.20 -27.48 -24.41
CA ASP A 436 -21.06 -26.30 -24.27
C ASP A 436 -20.36 -24.96 -24.54
N LEU A 437 -19.41 -24.94 -25.49
CA LEU A 437 -18.71 -23.73 -25.92
C LEU A 437 -19.10 -23.32 -27.34
N ASP A 438 -19.25 -22.02 -27.55
CA ASP A 438 -19.31 -21.40 -28.87
C ASP A 438 -17.96 -20.79 -29.26
N THR A 439 -17.64 -20.82 -30.54
CA THR A 439 -16.44 -20.18 -31.10
C THR A 439 -16.88 -19.08 -32.05
N ALA A 440 -16.39 -17.87 -31.82
CA ALA A 440 -16.73 -16.70 -32.62
C ALA A 440 -15.48 -16.04 -33.25
N GLY A 441 -15.70 -15.08 -34.16
CA GLY A 441 -14.62 -14.32 -34.79
C GLY A 441 -14.18 -14.88 -36.15
N THR A 442 -12.93 -14.61 -36.52
CA THR A 442 -12.37 -14.92 -37.85
C THR A 442 -11.57 -16.22 -37.88
N ALA A 443 -11.15 -16.72 -36.71
CA ALA A 443 -10.22 -17.84 -36.63
C ALA A 443 -10.85 -19.17 -37.05
N VAL A 444 -10.07 -19.96 -37.78
CA VAL A 444 -10.38 -21.39 -38.02
C VAL A 444 -9.76 -22.22 -36.88
N PHE A 445 -10.59 -22.90 -36.09
CA PHE A 445 -10.11 -23.84 -35.08
C PHE A 445 -9.78 -25.20 -35.71
N LEU A 446 -8.51 -25.57 -35.70
CA LEU A 446 -7.98 -26.84 -36.18
C LEU A 446 -7.74 -27.78 -34.99
N GLN A 447 -8.31 -28.98 -35.05
CA GLN A 447 -8.19 -30.01 -34.01
C GLN A 447 -7.62 -31.30 -34.60
N GLU A 448 -6.53 -31.81 -34.01
CA GLU A 448 -5.92 -33.06 -34.49
C GLU A 448 -6.41 -34.31 -33.72
N LYS A 449 -6.37 -34.30 -32.39
CA LYS A 449 -6.73 -35.46 -31.54
C LYS A 449 -7.58 -35.05 -30.34
N SER A 450 -8.80 -34.59 -30.59
CA SER A 450 -9.72 -34.02 -29.59
C SER A 450 -11.10 -34.68 -29.67
N ALA A 451 -11.85 -34.71 -28.58
CA ALA A 451 -13.24 -35.21 -28.59
C ALA A 451 -14.23 -34.09 -28.26
N LEU A 452 -15.32 -34.03 -29.02
CA LEU A 452 -16.41 -33.07 -28.90
C LEU A 452 -17.63 -33.75 -28.27
N ILE A 453 -18.21 -33.12 -27.23
CA ILE A 453 -19.44 -33.59 -26.59
C ILE A 453 -20.49 -32.48 -26.76
N PHE A 454 -21.52 -32.74 -27.57
CA PHE A 454 -22.59 -31.82 -28.01
C PHE A 454 -23.41 -31.17 -26.87
N PRO A 455 -24.08 -29.99 -27.07
CA PRO A 455 -24.36 -29.27 -28.33
C PRO A 455 -23.67 -27.89 -28.48
N ILE A 456 -22.99 -27.70 -29.62
CA ILE A 456 -22.47 -26.39 -30.07
C ILE A 456 -23.48 -25.78 -31.04
N THR A 457 -23.92 -24.53 -30.81
CA THR A 457 -24.81 -23.80 -31.72
C THR A 457 -23.95 -22.95 -32.66
N MET A 458 -23.78 -23.39 -33.91
CA MET A 458 -22.84 -22.75 -34.85
C MET A 458 -23.50 -21.59 -35.63
N VAL A 459 -22.95 -20.37 -35.50
CA VAL A 459 -23.21 -19.26 -36.42
C VAL A 459 -21.88 -18.69 -36.93
N GLY A 460 -21.16 -19.46 -37.75
CA GLY A 460 -19.89 -19.07 -38.35
C GLY A 460 -19.12 -20.26 -38.93
N TYR A 461 -18.32 -20.03 -39.97
CA TYR A 461 -17.63 -21.08 -40.74
C TYR A 461 -16.52 -21.77 -39.93
N LEU A 462 -16.89 -22.70 -39.06
CA LEU A 462 -15.93 -23.62 -38.45
C LEU A 462 -15.65 -24.78 -39.41
N LYS A 463 -14.52 -24.72 -40.12
CA LYS A 463 -13.94 -25.92 -40.76
C LYS A 463 -13.21 -26.73 -39.68
N ILE A 464 -13.94 -27.54 -38.91
CA ILE A 464 -13.31 -28.60 -38.12
C ILE A 464 -12.79 -29.64 -39.11
N VAL A 465 -11.51 -29.58 -39.45
CA VAL A 465 -10.84 -30.68 -40.14
C VAL A 465 -10.56 -31.74 -39.09
N VAL A 466 -11.50 -32.65 -38.85
CA VAL A 466 -11.24 -33.89 -38.13
C VAL A 466 -10.29 -34.72 -38.99
N VAL A 467 -8.99 -34.65 -38.72
CA VAL A 467 -8.05 -35.65 -39.25
C VAL A 467 -8.32 -36.93 -38.46
N ARG A 468 -9.19 -37.80 -38.99
CA ARG A 468 -9.37 -39.14 -38.43
C ARG A 468 -8.01 -39.84 -38.37
N SER A 469 -7.47 -40.05 -37.17
CA SER A 469 -6.62 -41.22 -36.92
C SER A 469 -7.47 -42.27 -36.25
N ASP A 470 -7.61 -43.41 -36.93
CA ASP A 470 -8.48 -44.54 -36.60
C ASP A 470 -8.53 -44.87 -35.10
N PHE A 471 -9.66 -44.57 -34.45
CA PHE A 471 -10.06 -45.26 -33.22
C PHE A 471 -10.50 -46.67 -33.61
N GLN A 472 -9.56 -47.61 -33.61
CA GLN A 472 -9.89 -49.03 -33.51
C GLN A 472 -10.42 -49.28 -32.09
N SER A 473 -11.71 -49.56 -32.02
CA SER A 473 -12.37 -50.12 -30.84
C SER A 473 -11.66 -51.39 -30.39
N TYR A 474 -11.18 -51.42 -29.15
CA TYR A 474 -11.08 -52.67 -28.40
C TYR A 474 -12.07 -52.60 -27.24
N PHE A 475 -12.96 -53.59 -27.23
CA PHE A 475 -14.05 -53.82 -26.27
C PHE A 475 -13.59 -53.84 -24.82
#